data_AF-A0A538A4R4-F1
#
_entry.id   AF-A0A538A4R4-F1
#
_cell.length_a   1.000
_cell.length_b   1.000
_cell.length_c   1.000
_cell.angle_alpha   90.00
_cell.angle_beta   90.00
_cell.angle_gamma   90.00
#
_symmetry.space_group_name_H-M   'P 1'
#
loop_
_entity.id
_entity.type
_entity.pdbx_description
1 polymer ?
#
loop_
_entity_poly.entity_id
_entity_poly.type
_entity_poly.pdbx_seq_one_letter_code
_entity_poly.pdbx_strand_id
1 'polypeptide(L)'
;MSTQEPSTSPALTSLPRLEDIPRGRDGYDAEKVNEAFEAFRRHAAQLQAQLRVLQAASRGGASTTEPTGHAVRMDALHMIRAAAEFADTVESDAQKASQTQMQKTEEEIRRRNRELQEREAEVERYRQESERQRAEMLNNARNEARELLANANRDATQELTESEARGSRLLEQSRHQSTELTNAARAEVEQTLEWARAQAAAVLHRAQNGAEQLLAAAGLGDEEIRRVAEAIFKAAEAVTEASRTPARPTGMAPAPQVEDAPPTPTPTVAEPPVSPPAATEAAAEAEESDSPDDRSA
;
A
#
# COMPACT_ATOMS: atom_id res chain seq x y z
N MET A 1 -68.65 6.37 -85.98
CA MET A 1 -68.14 6.96 -84.74
C MET A 1 -69.00 6.46 -83.59
N SER A 2 -68.61 5.34 -82.98
CA SER A 2 -69.22 4.83 -81.74
C SER A 2 -68.11 4.68 -80.73
N THR A 3 -68.06 5.61 -79.78
CA THR A 3 -67.17 5.60 -78.62
C THR A 3 -67.70 4.59 -77.62
N GLN A 4 -66.94 3.51 -77.41
CA GLN A 4 -67.21 2.50 -76.40
C GLN A 4 -66.64 3.00 -75.06
N GLU A 5 -67.51 3.30 -74.10
CA GLU A 5 -67.10 3.53 -72.72
C GLU A 5 -66.58 2.21 -72.12
N PRO A 6 -65.37 2.16 -71.56
CA PRO A 6 -64.90 0.99 -70.85
C PRO A 6 -65.63 0.88 -69.51
N SER A 7 -66.31 -0.25 -69.30
CA SER A 7 -66.86 -0.65 -68.01
C SER A 7 -65.75 -0.75 -66.96
N THR A 8 -65.70 0.23 -66.06
CA THR A 8 -64.78 0.27 -64.92
C THR A 8 -65.14 -0.85 -63.94
N SER A 9 -64.43 -1.97 -64.02
CA SER A 9 -64.45 -3.00 -62.97
C SER A 9 -63.65 -2.47 -61.77
N PRO A 10 -64.15 -2.53 -60.51
CA PRO A 10 -63.37 -2.12 -59.36
C PRO A 10 -62.18 -3.08 -59.20
N ALA A 11 -60.98 -2.62 -59.52
CA ALA A 11 -59.75 -3.38 -59.32
C ALA A 11 -59.60 -3.72 -57.83
N LEU A 12 -59.43 -5.02 -57.52
CA LEU A 12 -59.09 -5.46 -56.17
C LEU A 12 -57.78 -4.77 -55.77
N THR A 13 -57.76 -4.12 -54.60
CA THR A 13 -56.52 -3.56 -54.05
C THR A 13 -55.53 -4.71 -53.83
N SER A 14 -54.31 -4.57 -54.35
CA SER A 14 -53.28 -5.60 -54.22
C SER A 14 -53.00 -5.90 -52.75
N LEU A 15 -53.01 -7.18 -52.39
CA LEU A 15 -52.69 -7.65 -51.05
C LEU A 15 -51.24 -7.27 -50.69
N PRO A 16 -51.00 -6.61 -49.54
CA PRO A 16 -49.65 -6.32 -49.08
C PRO A 16 -48.90 -7.64 -48.83
N ARG A 17 -47.67 -7.77 -49.34
CA ARG A 17 -46.86 -8.97 -49.17
C ARG A 17 -46.03 -8.85 -47.89
N LEU A 18 -45.70 -9.99 -47.29
CA LEU A 18 -44.85 -10.05 -46.10
C LEU A 18 -43.45 -9.46 -46.36
N GLU A 19 -43.00 -9.50 -47.61
CA GLU A 19 -41.72 -8.95 -48.08
C GLU A 19 -41.69 -7.41 -48.05
N ASP A 20 -42.86 -6.75 -48.09
CA ASP A 20 -42.98 -5.30 -48.13
C ASP A 20 -42.92 -4.65 -46.73
N ILE A 21 -42.84 -5.47 -45.67
CA ILE A 21 -42.81 -5.00 -44.27
C ILE A 21 -41.35 -4.87 -43.80
N PRO A 22 -40.88 -3.65 -43.46
CA PRO A 22 -39.51 -3.45 -42.99
C PRO A 22 -39.25 -4.17 -41.65
N ARG A 23 -38.04 -4.73 -41.52
CA ARG A 23 -37.55 -5.37 -40.29
C ARG A 23 -36.61 -4.42 -39.54
N GLY A 24 -36.93 -4.15 -38.27
CA GLY A 24 -36.08 -3.44 -37.32
C GLY A 24 -35.21 -4.38 -36.48
N ARG A 25 -34.48 -3.81 -35.51
CA ARG A 25 -33.49 -4.51 -34.66
C ARG A 25 -34.12 -5.60 -33.77
N ASP A 26 -35.38 -5.44 -33.38
CA ASP A 26 -36.12 -6.36 -32.50
C ASP A 26 -37.27 -7.09 -33.22
N GLY A 27 -37.32 -7.06 -34.56
CA GLY A 27 -38.34 -7.76 -35.35
C GLY A 27 -39.04 -6.89 -36.39
N TYR A 28 -40.28 -7.23 -36.74
CA TYR A 28 -41.08 -6.44 -37.69
C TYR A 28 -41.61 -5.16 -37.05
N ASP A 29 -41.67 -4.07 -37.83
CA ASP A 29 -42.23 -2.79 -37.38
C ASP A 29 -43.73 -2.93 -37.07
N ALA A 30 -44.11 -2.70 -35.80
CA ALA A 30 -45.46 -2.87 -35.30
C ALA A 30 -46.49 -1.95 -35.99
N GLU A 31 -46.10 -0.73 -36.39
CA GLU A 31 -47.00 0.19 -37.08
C GLU A 31 -47.28 -0.29 -38.51
N LYS A 32 -46.25 -0.79 -39.20
CA LYS A 32 -46.38 -1.30 -40.57
C LYS A 32 -47.11 -2.64 -40.64
N VAL A 33 -46.93 -3.49 -39.64
CA VAL A 33 -47.71 -4.72 -39.50
C VAL A 33 -49.20 -4.39 -39.31
N ASN A 34 -49.53 -3.42 -38.45
CA ASN A 34 -50.91 -2.98 -38.25
C ASN A 34 -51.55 -2.42 -39.53
N GLU A 35 -50.81 -1.60 -40.30
CA GLU A 35 -51.25 -1.06 -41.59
C GLU A 35 -51.54 -2.17 -42.61
N ALA A 36 -50.67 -3.19 -42.69
CA ALA A 36 -50.86 -4.36 -43.56
C ALA A 36 -52.10 -5.18 -43.17
N PHE A 37 -52.34 -5.40 -41.87
CA PHE A 37 -53.56 -6.08 -41.39
C PHE A 37 -54.83 -5.28 -41.64
N GLU A 38 -54.78 -3.95 -41.61
CA GLU A 38 -55.92 -3.10 -41.93
C GLU A 38 -56.24 -3.13 -43.44
N ALA A 39 -55.22 -3.08 -44.30
CA ALA A 39 -55.37 -3.24 -45.74
C ALA A 39 -55.95 -4.63 -46.10
N PHE A 40 -55.48 -5.69 -45.45
CA PHE A 40 -56.05 -7.05 -45.58
C PHE A 40 -57.53 -7.10 -45.17
N ARG A 41 -57.90 -6.46 -44.05
CA ARG A 41 -59.30 -6.37 -43.60
C ARG A 41 -60.19 -5.65 -44.60
N ARG A 42 -59.72 -4.55 -45.20
CA ARG A 42 -60.44 -3.84 -46.28
C ARG A 42 -60.61 -4.72 -47.51
N HIS A 43 -59.55 -5.41 -47.94
CA HIS A 43 -59.60 -6.35 -49.06
C HIS A 43 -60.59 -7.50 -48.81
N ALA A 44 -60.57 -8.10 -47.62
CA ALA A 44 -61.51 -9.14 -47.23
C ALA A 44 -62.96 -8.66 -47.23
N ALA A 45 -63.23 -7.44 -46.74
CA ALA A 45 -64.56 -6.83 -46.81
C ALA A 45 -65.01 -6.57 -48.26
N GLN A 46 -64.09 -6.15 -49.14
CA GLN A 46 -64.34 -5.93 -50.56
C GLN A 46 -64.67 -7.24 -51.28
N LEU A 47 -63.93 -8.32 -50.98
CA LEU A 47 -64.19 -9.66 -51.50
C LEU A 47 -65.54 -10.19 -51.02
N GLN A 48 -65.88 -10.01 -49.73
CA GLN A 48 -67.19 -10.39 -49.20
C GLN A 48 -68.34 -9.62 -49.86
N ALA A 49 -68.15 -8.33 -50.17
CA ALA A 49 -69.12 -7.55 -50.91
C ALA A 49 -69.29 -8.06 -52.35
N GLN A 50 -68.20 -8.39 -53.05
CA GLN A 50 -68.24 -8.98 -54.38
C GLN A 50 -68.91 -10.36 -54.39
N LEU A 51 -68.63 -11.20 -53.39
CA LEU A 51 -69.30 -12.49 -53.24
C LEU A 51 -70.79 -12.35 -52.94
N ARG A 52 -71.22 -11.35 -52.15
CA ARG A 52 -72.65 -11.06 -51.96
C ARG A 52 -73.32 -10.59 -53.26
N VAL A 53 -72.65 -9.77 -54.06
CA VAL A 53 -73.17 -9.33 -55.38
C VAL A 53 -73.24 -10.51 -56.36
N LEU A 54 -72.23 -11.38 -56.40
CA LEU A 54 -72.24 -12.59 -57.22
C LEU A 54 -73.28 -13.60 -56.73
N GLN A 55 -73.50 -13.75 -55.42
CA GLN A 55 -74.57 -14.58 -54.88
C GLN A 55 -75.96 -14.00 -55.14
N ALA A 56 -76.11 -12.67 -55.12
CA ALA A 56 -77.34 -11.99 -55.50
C ALA A 56 -77.62 -12.13 -57.01
N ALA A 57 -76.59 -12.05 -57.86
CA ALA A 57 -76.67 -12.31 -59.30
C ALA A 57 -76.93 -13.79 -59.62
N SER A 58 -76.31 -14.70 -58.86
CA SER A 58 -76.49 -16.16 -58.96
C SER A 58 -77.91 -16.61 -58.56
N ARG A 59 -78.57 -15.93 -57.61
CA ARG A 59 -79.99 -16.18 -57.30
C ARG A 59 -80.96 -15.71 -58.39
N GLY A 60 -80.53 -14.80 -59.27
CA GLY A 60 -81.32 -14.33 -60.41
C GLY A 60 -81.28 -15.25 -61.65
N GLY A 61 -80.33 -16.19 -61.71
CA GLY A 61 -80.13 -17.12 -62.82
C GLY A 61 -80.27 -18.57 -62.37
N ALA A 62 -81.50 -18.98 -62.06
CA ALA A 62 -81.82 -20.35 -61.67
C ALA A 62 -81.64 -21.32 -62.86
N SER A 63 -80.57 -22.13 -62.82
CA SER A 63 -80.58 -23.48 -63.39
C SER A 63 -80.48 -24.48 -62.25
N THR A 64 -81.66 -24.67 -61.65
CA THR A 64 -82.02 -25.78 -60.77
C THR A 64 -81.81 -27.11 -61.48
N THR A 65 -80.67 -27.74 -61.23
CA THR A 65 -80.63 -29.20 -61.13
C THR A 65 -80.36 -29.50 -59.66
N GLU A 66 -81.35 -30.05 -58.96
CA GLU A 66 -81.12 -30.63 -57.64
C GLU A 66 -80.01 -31.66 -57.79
N PRO A 67 -78.82 -31.47 -57.17
CA PRO A 67 -77.84 -32.53 -57.11
C PRO A 67 -78.51 -33.63 -56.29
N THR A 68 -78.81 -34.76 -56.93
CA THR A 68 -79.37 -35.93 -56.27
C THR A 68 -78.70 -36.12 -54.90
N GLY A 69 -79.45 -36.35 -53.82
CA GLY A 69 -78.88 -36.44 -52.47
C GLY A 69 -77.80 -37.53 -52.30
N HIS A 70 -77.61 -38.38 -53.31
CA HIS A 70 -76.45 -39.26 -53.44
C HIS A 70 -75.17 -38.54 -53.88
N ALA A 71 -75.21 -37.63 -54.87
CA ALA A 71 -74.06 -36.84 -55.30
C ALA A 71 -73.53 -35.93 -54.20
N VAL A 72 -74.41 -35.25 -53.46
CA VAL A 72 -74.02 -34.41 -52.31
C VAL A 72 -73.40 -35.25 -51.19
N ARG A 73 -73.93 -36.45 -50.92
CA ARG A 73 -73.33 -37.37 -49.94
C ARG A 73 -71.97 -37.88 -50.39
N MET A 74 -71.80 -38.21 -51.66
CA MET A 74 -70.51 -38.64 -52.21
C MET A 74 -69.49 -37.50 -52.17
N ASP A 75 -69.87 -36.29 -52.54
CA ASP A 75 -69.01 -35.11 -52.46
C ASP A 75 -68.59 -34.79 -51.02
N ALA A 76 -69.52 -34.84 -50.06
CA ALA A 76 -69.21 -34.69 -48.64
C ALA A 76 -68.22 -35.76 -48.13
N LEU A 77 -68.36 -37.01 -48.56
CA LEU A 77 -67.41 -38.07 -48.21
C LEU A 77 -66.02 -37.84 -48.83
N HIS A 78 -65.95 -37.35 -50.08
CA HIS A 78 -64.67 -36.97 -50.69
C HIS A 78 -64.03 -35.79 -49.96
N MET A 79 -64.82 -34.81 -49.52
CA MET A 79 -64.34 -33.66 -48.76
C MET A 79 -63.82 -34.07 -47.37
N ILE A 80 -64.52 -34.97 -46.67
CA ILE A 80 -64.06 -35.54 -45.39
C ILE A 80 -62.76 -36.32 -45.59
N ARG A 81 -62.66 -37.12 -46.66
CA ARG A 81 -61.44 -37.85 -46.99
C ARG A 81 -60.28 -36.90 -47.30
N ALA A 82 -60.51 -35.90 -48.15
CA ALA A 82 -59.51 -34.88 -48.48
C ALA A 82 -59.10 -34.08 -47.24
N ALA A 83 -60.02 -33.80 -46.32
CA ALA A 83 -59.72 -33.13 -45.05
C ALA A 83 -58.89 -34.03 -44.11
N ALA A 84 -59.15 -35.33 -44.07
CA ALA A 84 -58.35 -36.29 -43.30
C ALA A 84 -56.93 -36.41 -43.86
N GLU A 85 -56.79 -36.58 -45.19
CA GLU A 85 -55.49 -36.61 -45.87
C GLU A 85 -54.72 -35.29 -45.66
N PHE A 86 -55.41 -34.15 -45.72
CA PHE A 86 -54.81 -32.86 -45.41
C PHE A 86 -54.35 -32.76 -43.94
N ALA A 87 -55.15 -33.24 -42.97
CA ALA A 87 -54.75 -33.26 -41.57
C ALA A 87 -53.49 -34.12 -41.34
N ASP A 88 -53.40 -35.28 -41.99
CA ASP A 88 -52.20 -36.14 -41.92
C ASP A 88 -50.96 -35.42 -42.49
N THR A 89 -51.11 -34.65 -43.58
CA THR A 89 -49.99 -33.85 -44.13
C THR A 89 -49.57 -32.72 -43.18
N VAL A 90 -50.53 -32.02 -42.55
CA VAL A 90 -50.24 -30.96 -41.58
C VAL A 90 -49.54 -31.53 -40.35
N GLU A 91 -49.96 -32.70 -39.86
CA GLU A 91 -49.29 -33.37 -38.76
C GLU A 91 -47.86 -33.79 -39.13
N SER A 92 -47.67 -34.41 -40.31
CA SER A 92 -46.35 -34.81 -40.79
C SER A 92 -45.39 -33.62 -40.92
N ASP A 93 -45.87 -32.50 -41.47
CA ASP A 93 -45.08 -31.28 -41.64
C ASP A 93 -44.78 -30.60 -40.30
N ALA A 94 -45.74 -30.58 -39.37
CA ALA A 94 -45.51 -30.08 -38.01
C ALA A 94 -44.48 -30.93 -37.25
N GLN A 95 -44.55 -32.26 -37.36
CA GLN A 95 -43.58 -33.18 -36.76
C GLN A 95 -42.18 -32.98 -37.34
N LYS A 96 -42.05 -32.87 -38.68
CA LYS A 96 -40.76 -32.59 -39.34
C LYS A 96 -40.19 -31.22 -38.96
N ALA A 97 -41.02 -30.19 -38.92
CA ALA A 97 -40.61 -28.86 -38.50
C ALA A 97 -40.14 -28.84 -37.03
N SER A 98 -40.86 -29.52 -36.14
CA SER A 98 -40.50 -29.66 -34.73
C SER A 98 -39.17 -30.41 -34.57
N GLN A 99 -38.99 -31.55 -35.24
CA GLN A 99 -37.71 -32.28 -35.20
C GLN A 99 -36.54 -31.42 -35.69
N THR A 100 -36.73 -30.66 -36.76
CA THR A 100 -35.67 -29.78 -37.29
C THR A 100 -35.32 -28.66 -36.30
N GLN A 101 -36.32 -28.05 -35.65
CA GLN A 101 -36.08 -27.04 -34.63
C GLN A 101 -35.40 -27.63 -33.39
N MET A 102 -35.86 -28.81 -32.92
CA MET A 102 -35.24 -29.50 -31.79
C MET A 102 -33.77 -29.82 -32.07
N GLN A 103 -33.46 -30.40 -33.24
CA GLN A 103 -32.09 -30.68 -33.65
C GLN A 103 -31.22 -29.42 -33.67
N LYS A 104 -31.73 -28.32 -34.24
CA LYS A 104 -31.01 -27.05 -34.27
C LYS A 104 -30.77 -26.48 -32.86
N THR A 105 -31.75 -26.56 -31.97
CA THR A 105 -31.59 -26.14 -30.57
C THR A 105 -30.63 -27.04 -29.79
N GLU A 106 -30.64 -28.34 -30.03
CA GLU A 106 -29.69 -29.27 -29.41
C GLU A 106 -28.26 -28.99 -29.85
N GLU A 107 -28.04 -28.70 -31.13
CA GLU A 107 -26.73 -28.32 -31.64
C GLU A 107 -26.24 -27.00 -31.03
N GLU A 108 -27.14 -26.02 -30.89
CA GLU A 108 -26.83 -24.74 -30.26
C GLU A 108 -26.51 -24.91 -28.76
N ILE A 109 -27.27 -25.73 -28.04
CA ILE A 109 -26.99 -26.07 -26.64
C ILE A 109 -25.64 -26.79 -26.51
N ARG A 110 -25.37 -27.79 -27.37
CA ARG A 110 -24.08 -28.49 -27.37
C ARG A 110 -22.93 -27.54 -27.66
N ARG A 111 -23.11 -26.59 -28.58
CA ARG A 111 -22.11 -25.56 -28.88
C ARG A 111 -21.89 -24.64 -27.69
N ARG A 112 -22.95 -24.07 -27.10
CA ARG A 112 -22.85 -23.20 -25.92
C ARG A 112 -22.22 -23.91 -24.73
N ASN A 113 -22.55 -25.17 -24.50
CA ASN A 113 -21.94 -25.96 -23.42
C ASN A 113 -20.44 -26.14 -23.62
N ARG A 114 -19.97 -26.36 -24.86
CA ARG A 114 -18.52 -26.41 -25.14
C ARG A 114 -17.85 -25.06 -24.92
N GLU A 115 -18.44 -23.97 -25.41
CA GLU A 115 -17.91 -22.62 -25.21
C GLU A 115 -17.85 -22.25 -23.71
N LEU A 116 -18.84 -22.67 -22.92
CA LEU A 116 -18.82 -22.49 -21.45
C LEU A 116 -17.71 -23.31 -20.79
N GLN A 117 -17.54 -24.58 -21.15
CA GLN A 117 -16.46 -25.43 -20.63
C GLN A 117 -15.07 -24.86 -20.96
N GLU A 118 -14.88 -24.33 -22.18
CA GLU A 118 -13.63 -23.67 -22.58
C GLU A 118 -13.36 -22.42 -21.75
N ARG A 119 -14.38 -21.58 -21.52
CA ARG A 119 -14.27 -20.38 -20.67
C ARG A 119 -13.98 -20.74 -19.22
N GLU A 120 -14.63 -21.76 -18.67
CA GLU A 120 -14.36 -22.24 -17.31
C GLU A 120 -12.92 -22.74 -17.16
N ALA A 121 -12.42 -23.49 -18.16
CA ALA A 121 -11.04 -23.95 -18.18
C ALA A 121 -10.04 -22.78 -18.28
N GLU A 122 -10.36 -21.74 -19.05
CA GLU A 122 -9.55 -20.53 -19.14
C GLU A 122 -9.52 -19.75 -17.81
N VAL A 123 -10.68 -19.55 -17.17
CA VAL A 123 -10.76 -18.91 -15.85
C VAL A 123 -9.94 -19.67 -14.81
N GLU A 124 -9.99 -21.00 -14.84
CA GLU A 124 -9.21 -21.84 -13.92
C GLU A 124 -7.70 -21.71 -14.15
N ARG A 125 -7.26 -21.59 -15.41
CA ARG A 125 -5.85 -21.30 -15.74
C ARG A 125 -5.42 -19.95 -15.18
N TYR A 126 -6.19 -18.90 -15.40
CA TYR A 126 -5.86 -17.57 -14.85
C TYR A 126 -5.84 -17.56 -13.33
N ARG A 127 -6.72 -18.31 -12.66
CA ARG A 127 -6.69 -18.47 -11.20
C ARG A 127 -5.40 -19.12 -10.74
N GLN A 128 -5.02 -20.24 -11.35
CA GLN A 128 -3.78 -20.96 -11.01
C GLN A 128 -2.54 -20.10 -11.29
N GLU A 129 -2.50 -19.38 -12.40
CA GLU A 129 -1.41 -18.46 -12.72
C GLU A 129 -1.34 -17.29 -11.74
N SER A 130 -2.48 -16.70 -11.38
CA SER A 130 -2.55 -15.63 -10.38
C SER A 130 -2.10 -16.11 -9.00
N GLU A 131 -2.47 -17.31 -8.59
CA GLU A 131 -2.02 -17.92 -7.34
C GLU A 131 -0.52 -18.20 -7.35
N ARG A 132 0.03 -18.70 -8.47
CA ARG A 132 1.48 -18.87 -8.65
C ARG A 132 2.23 -17.55 -8.54
N GLN A 133 1.79 -16.53 -9.27
CA GLN A 133 2.37 -15.19 -9.21
C GLN A 133 2.30 -14.61 -7.80
N ARG A 134 1.17 -14.79 -7.09
CA ARG A 134 1.03 -14.37 -5.71
C ARG A 134 2.01 -15.09 -4.79
N ALA A 135 2.18 -16.40 -4.95
CA ALA A 135 3.14 -17.17 -4.18
C ALA A 135 4.59 -16.75 -4.46
N GLU A 136 4.93 -16.47 -5.72
CA GLU A 136 6.24 -15.95 -6.13
C GLU A 136 6.52 -14.57 -5.51
N MET A 137 5.58 -13.63 -5.61
CA MET A 137 5.70 -12.31 -4.99
C MET A 137 5.89 -12.41 -3.47
N LEU A 138 5.13 -13.28 -2.80
CA LEU A 138 5.27 -13.48 -1.35
C LEU A 138 6.61 -14.09 -0.97
N ASN A 139 7.11 -15.05 -1.76
CA ASN A 139 8.43 -15.64 -1.53
C ASN A 139 9.54 -14.63 -1.75
N ASN A 140 9.46 -13.82 -2.81
CA ASN A 140 10.42 -12.76 -3.10
C ASN A 140 10.43 -11.71 -1.98
N ALA A 141 9.26 -11.18 -1.60
CA ALA A 141 9.15 -10.23 -0.50
C ALA A 141 9.68 -10.80 0.83
N ARG A 142 9.46 -12.10 1.09
CA ARG A 142 10.01 -12.76 2.29
C ARG A 142 11.53 -12.90 2.24
N ASN A 143 12.10 -13.16 1.07
CA ASN A 143 13.55 -13.26 0.89
C ASN A 143 14.21 -11.87 1.01
N GLU A 144 13.63 -10.85 0.38
CA GLU A 144 14.05 -9.45 0.50
C GLU A 144 14.00 -8.99 1.97
N ALA A 145 12.91 -9.27 2.68
CA ALA A 145 12.80 -8.92 4.10
C ALA A 145 13.89 -9.60 4.96
N ARG A 146 14.22 -10.87 4.67
CA ARG A 146 15.30 -11.57 5.38
C ARG A 146 16.67 -10.99 5.06
N GLU A 147 16.91 -10.63 3.82
CA GLU A 147 18.17 -10.02 3.39
C GLU A 147 18.35 -8.64 4.02
N LEU A 148 17.30 -7.80 4.01
CA LEU A 148 17.30 -6.49 4.65
C LEU A 148 17.57 -6.61 6.16
N LEU A 149 16.92 -7.56 6.85
CA LEU A 149 17.19 -7.81 8.27
C LEU A 149 18.63 -8.31 8.51
N ALA A 150 19.16 -9.18 7.65
CA ALA A 150 20.53 -9.65 7.78
C ALA A 150 21.55 -8.52 7.57
N ASN A 151 21.32 -7.64 6.58
CA ASN A 151 22.16 -6.48 6.32
C ASN A 151 22.10 -5.48 7.49
N ALA A 152 20.90 -5.13 7.94
CA ALA A 152 20.71 -4.23 9.09
C ALA A 152 21.38 -4.76 10.36
N ASN A 153 21.32 -6.07 10.61
CA ASN A 153 22.02 -6.68 11.74
C ASN A 153 23.54 -6.61 11.59
N ARG A 154 24.09 -6.85 10.39
CA ARG A 154 25.55 -6.71 10.15
C ARG A 154 25.99 -5.26 10.39
N ASP A 155 25.29 -4.30 9.81
CA ASP A 155 25.62 -2.88 9.96
C ASP A 155 25.55 -2.44 11.42
N ALA A 156 24.49 -2.85 12.15
CA ALA A 156 24.35 -2.56 13.57
C ALA A 156 25.50 -3.16 14.40
N THR A 157 25.91 -4.41 14.12
CA THR A 157 27.04 -5.03 14.82
C THR A 157 28.36 -4.35 14.48
N GLN A 158 28.55 -3.94 13.23
CA GLN A 158 29.74 -3.22 12.80
C GLN A 158 29.84 -1.86 13.52
N GLU A 159 28.78 -1.06 13.50
CA GLU A 159 28.73 0.23 14.19
C GLU A 159 28.97 0.10 15.69
N LEU A 160 28.41 -0.96 16.33
CA LEU A 160 28.66 -1.26 17.73
C LEU A 160 30.16 -1.51 17.97
N THR A 161 30.79 -2.39 17.19
CA THR A 161 32.23 -2.67 17.34
C THR A 161 33.12 -1.45 17.07
N GLU A 162 32.75 -0.61 16.10
CA GLU A 162 33.47 0.63 15.80
C GLU A 162 33.29 1.66 16.91
N SER A 163 32.10 1.74 17.53
CA SER A 163 31.83 2.62 18.67
C SER A 163 32.61 2.17 19.91
N GLU A 164 32.66 0.86 20.18
CA GLU A 164 33.44 0.27 21.27
C GLU A 164 34.94 0.52 21.07
N ALA A 165 35.44 0.33 19.85
CA ALA A 165 36.84 0.61 19.50
C ALA A 165 37.18 2.11 19.58
N ARG A 166 36.23 3.01 19.30
CA ARG A 166 36.41 4.45 19.54
C ARG A 166 36.42 4.77 21.03
N GLY A 167 35.51 4.17 21.81
CA GLY A 167 35.44 4.34 23.26
C GLY A 167 36.70 3.84 23.97
N SER A 168 37.23 2.67 23.60
CA SER A 168 38.46 2.12 24.18
C SER A 168 39.67 3.01 23.92
N ARG A 169 39.81 3.54 22.70
CA ARG A 169 40.86 4.51 22.35
C ARG A 169 40.77 5.79 23.17
N LEU A 170 39.57 6.34 23.37
CA LEU A 170 39.37 7.53 24.21
C LEU A 170 39.72 7.27 25.68
N LEU A 171 39.36 6.10 26.22
CA LEU A 171 39.73 5.71 27.58
C LEU A 171 41.24 5.55 27.74
N GLU A 172 41.92 4.96 26.76
CA GLU A 172 43.38 4.84 26.77
C GLU A 172 44.07 6.21 26.70
N GLN A 173 43.60 7.10 25.83
CA GLN A 173 44.09 8.49 25.75
C GLN A 173 43.89 9.23 27.08
N SER A 174 42.71 9.12 27.69
CA SER A 174 42.42 9.76 28.99
C SER A 174 43.31 9.22 30.11
N ARG A 175 43.56 7.90 30.14
CA ARG A 175 44.51 7.28 31.07
C ARG A 175 45.92 7.83 30.86
N HIS A 176 46.38 7.89 29.61
CA HIS A 176 47.69 8.42 29.29
C HIS A 176 47.83 9.88 29.75
N GLN A 177 46.88 10.73 29.39
CA GLN A 177 46.87 12.14 29.81
C GLN A 177 46.83 12.28 31.34
N SER A 178 46.05 11.46 32.04
CA SER A 178 46.01 11.48 33.51
C SER A 178 47.37 11.11 34.12
N THR A 179 48.07 10.11 33.55
CA THR A 179 49.42 9.76 33.99
C THR A 179 50.43 10.85 33.69
N GLU A 180 50.34 11.49 32.53
CA GLU A 180 51.21 12.62 32.15
C GLU A 180 51.01 13.80 33.09
N LEU A 181 49.76 14.19 33.37
CA LEU A 181 49.44 15.27 34.32
C LEU A 181 49.92 14.94 35.74
N THR A 182 49.79 13.68 36.18
CA THR A 182 50.28 13.26 37.50
C THR A 182 51.81 13.34 37.57
N ASN A 183 52.51 12.92 36.51
CA ASN A 183 53.97 13.01 36.44
C ASN A 183 54.44 14.47 36.34
N ALA A 184 53.75 15.30 35.56
CA ALA A 184 54.02 16.73 35.46
C ALA A 184 53.85 17.43 36.81
N ALA A 185 52.75 17.19 37.51
CA ALA A 185 52.52 17.75 38.84
C ALA A 185 53.59 17.32 39.86
N ARG A 186 54.05 16.05 39.81
CA ARG A 186 55.17 15.59 40.65
C ARG A 186 56.46 16.34 40.32
N ALA A 187 56.79 16.49 39.04
CA ALA A 187 57.98 17.20 38.61
C ALA A 187 57.96 18.69 39.01
N GLU A 188 56.81 19.35 38.91
CA GLU A 188 56.63 20.74 39.39
C GLU A 188 56.81 20.85 40.90
N VAL A 189 56.27 19.91 41.69
CA VAL A 189 56.47 19.88 43.14
C VAL A 189 57.95 19.65 43.49
N GLU A 190 58.63 18.74 42.80
CA GLU A 190 60.07 18.52 42.99
C GLU A 190 60.89 19.77 42.65
N GLN A 191 60.57 20.44 41.55
CA GLN A 191 61.21 21.70 41.15
C GLN A 191 60.98 22.81 42.18
N THR A 192 59.76 22.96 42.68
CA THR A 192 59.45 23.98 43.71
C THR A 192 60.14 23.68 45.04
N LEU A 193 60.26 22.40 45.43
CA LEU A 193 61.02 21.99 46.60
C LEU A 193 62.53 22.21 46.42
N GLU A 194 63.09 21.92 45.24
CA GLU A 194 64.48 22.21 44.93
C GLU A 194 64.77 23.71 45.00
N TRP A 195 63.90 24.54 44.39
CA TRP A 195 63.99 25.99 44.47
C TRP A 195 63.90 26.50 45.92
N ALA A 196 62.95 25.98 46.71
CA ALA A 196 62.82 26.35 48.12
C ALA A 196 64.05 25.95 48.95
N ARG A 197 64.66 24.78 48.68
CA ARG A 197 65.92 24.36 49.33
C ARG A 197 67.08 25.25 48.94
N ALA A 198 67.22 25.60 47.66
CA ALA A 198 68.26 26.52 47.20
C ALA A 198 68.11 27.92 47.84
N GLN A 199 66.88 28.42 47.92
CA GLN A 199 66.57 29.69 48.57
C GLN A 199 66.90 29.66 50.07
N ALA A 200 66.51 28.58 50.77
CA ALA A 200 66.83 28.40 52.19
C ALA A 200 68.35 28.35 52.43
N ALA A 201 69.10 27.62 51.58
CA ALA A 201 70.55 27.57 51.65
C ALA A 201 71.20 28.96 51.46
N ALA A 202 70.69 29.77 50.52
CA ALA A 202 71.16 31.14 50.30
C ALA A 202 70.88 32.06 51.51
N VAL A 203 69.70 31.93 52.15
CA VAL A 203 69.37 32.68 53.37
C VAL A 203 70.27 32.27 54.53
N LEU A 204 70.48 30.96 54.73
CA LEU A 204 71.37 30.44 55.77
C LEU A 204 72.80 30.94 55.59
N HIS A 205 73.35 30.88 54.37
CA HIS A 205 74.69 31.38 54.07
C HIS A 205 74.80 32.90 54.33
N ARG A 206 73.77 33.67 53.99
CA ARG A 206 73.74 35.11 54.30
C ARG A 206 73.71 35.35 55.82
N ALA A 207 72.91 34.59 56.55
CA ALA A 207 72.81 34.68 58.00
C ALA A 207 74.12 34.28 58.69
N GLN A 208 74.78 33.21 58.23
CA GLN A 208 76.10 32.78 58.70
C GLN A 208 77.14 33.89 58.52
N ASN A 209 77.28 34.42 57.30
CA ASN A 209 78.20 35.53 57.04
C ASN A 209 77.90 36.77 57.91
N GLY A 210 76.62 37.10 58.08
CA GLY A 210 76.21 38.22 58.92
C GLY A 210 76.53 38.01 60.40
N ALA A 211 76.33 36.79 60.91
CA ALA A 211 76.69 36.41 62.27
C ALA A 211 78.21 36.45 62.48
N GLU A 212 79.00 35.93 61.54
CA GLU A 212 80.46 36.01 61.56
C GLU A 212 80.95 37.47 61.61
N GLN A 213 80.36 38.34 60.79
CA GLN A 213 80.69 39.78 60.81
C GLN A 213 80.39 40.44 62.17
N LEU A 214 79.25 40.13 62.78
CA LEU A 214 78.87 40.67 64.09
C LEU A 214 79.77 40.15 65.21
N LEU A 215 80.12 38.86 65.20
CA LEU A 215 81.01 38.26 66.19
C LEU A 215 82.44 38.80 66.08
N ALA A 216 82.95 38.96 64.85
CA ALA A 216 84.24 39.61 64.61
C ALA A 216 84.25 41.07 65.09
N ALA A 217 83.17 41.83 64.84
CA ALA A 217 83.05 43.21 65.32
C ALA A 217 82.97 43.31 66.86
N ALA A 218 82.48 42.28 67.54
CA ALA A 218 82.45 42.20 68.99
C ALA A 218 83.82 41.84 69.62
N GLY A 219 84.85 41.58 68.80
CA GLY A 219 86.21 41.29 69.26
C GLY A 219 86.45 39.85 69.72
N LEU A 220 85.53 38.93 69.41
CA LEU A 220 85.71 37.50 69.67
C LEU A 220 86.73 36.93 68.66
N GLY A 221 87.74 36.19 69.15
CA GLY A 221 88.70 35.50 68.27
C GLY A 221 88.09 34.28 67.57
N ASP A 222 88.69 33.83 66.47
CA ASP A 222 88.17 32.72 65.65
C ASP A 222 87.82 31.45 66.45
N GLU A 223 88.57 31.17 67.53
CA GLU A 223 88.30 29.99 68.38
C GLU A 223 87.10 30.15 69.31
N GLU A 224 86.78 31.36 69.74
CA GLU A 224 85.59 31.64 70.55
C GLU A 224 84.33 31.64 69.68
N ILE A 225 84.44 32.17 68.46
CA ILE A 225 83.40 32.10 67.42
C ILE A 225 83.06 30.63 67.12
N ARG A 226 84.08 29.78 66.96
CA ARG A 226 83.89 28.36 66.69
C ARG A 226 83.16 27.64 67.84
N ARG A 227 83.48 27.95 69.11
CA ARG A 227 82.77 27.38 70.28
C ARG A 227 81.30 27.82 70.36
N VAL A 228 81.01 29.10 70.09
CA VAL A 228 79.63 29.61 70.10
C VAL A 228 78.82 28.97 68.97
N ALA A 229 79.39 28.85 67.77
CA ALA A 229 78.75 28.17 66.65
C ALA A 229 78.42 26.70 66.96
N GLU A 230 79.35 25.97 67.58
CA GLU A 230 79.16 24.57 67.97
C GLU A 230 78.06 24.40 69.04
N ALA A 231 77.97 25.33 70.00
CA ALA A 231 76.91 25.35 71.02
C ALA A 231 75.52 25.63 70.41
N ILE A 232 75.44 26.57 69.45
CA ILE A 232 74.20 26.85 68.72
C ILE A 232 73.78 25.64 67.87
N PHE A 233 74.72 24.99 67.20
CA PHE A 233 74.42 23.80 66.38
C PHE A 233 73.86 22.67 67.24
N LYS A 234 74.48 22.38 68.41
CA LYS A 234 73.94 21.42 69.38
C LYS A 234 72.55 21.77 69.89
N ALA A 235 72.30 23.05 70.18
CA ALA A 235 70.98 23.50 70.63
C ALA A 235 69.92 23.34 69.52
N ALA A 236 70.25 23.70 68.28
CA ALA A 236 69.37 23.54 67.12
C ALA A 236 69.09 22.06 66.83
N GLU A 237 70.11 21.20 66.90
CA GLU A 237 69.96 19.75 66.72
C GLU A 237 69.02 19.16 67.78
N ALA A 238 69.15 19.56 69.04
CA ALA A 238 68.25 19.14 70.12
C ALA A 238 66.79 19.59 69.89
N VAL A 239 66.56 20.81 69.38
CA VAL A 239 65.21 21.29 69.02
C VAL A 239 64.64 20.52 67.81
N THR A 240 65.48 20.20 66.84
CA THR A 240 65.07 19.46 65.64
C THR A 240 64.76 18.00 65.97
N GLU A 241 65.56 17.35 66.82
CA GLU A 241 65.28 16.00 67.33
C GLU A 241 64.01 15.97 68.19
N ALA A 242 63.80 16.97 69.05
CA ALA A 242 62.54 17.09 69.81
C ALA A 242 61.31 17.25 68.88
N SER A 243 61.49 17.90 67.72
CA SER A 243 60.45 18.08 66.71
C SER A 243 60.29 16.86 65.78
N ARG A 244 61.29 15.96 65.70
CA ARG A 244 61.29 14.75 64.86
C ARG A 244 60.58 13.55 65.53
N THR A 245 60.14 13.69 66.77
CA THR A 245 59.30 12.69 67.46
C THR A 245 58.09 12.35 66.57
N PRO A 246 57.88 11.08 66.19
CA PRO A 246 56.91 10.75 65.15
C PRO A 246 55.50 11.08 65.64
N ALA A 247 54.83 11.98 64.92
CA ALA A 247 53.38 12.04 64.94
C ALA A 247 52.88 10.67 64.48
N ARG A 248 52.37 9.90 65.44
CA ARG A 248 51.54 8.72 65.24
C ARG A 248 50.59 8.97 64.05
N PRO A 249 50.46 8.06 63.07
CA PRO A 249 49.49 8.25 62.00
C PRO A 249 48.09 8.22 62.61
N THR A 250 47.53 9.41 62.87
CA THR A 250 46.13 9.60 63.14
C THR A 250 45.38 9.31 61.85
N GLY A 251 44.71 8.17 61.82
CA GLY A 251 43.55 7.90 61.01
C GLY A 251 43.76 8.05 59.50
N MET A 252 43.90 6.91 58.82
CA MET A 252 43.06 6.71 57.64
C MET A 252 41.62 7.03 58.08
N ALA A 253 41.14 8.23 57.76
CA ALA A 253 39.73 8.43 57.60
C ALA A 253 39.30 7.43 56.52
N PRO A 254 38.34 6.53 56.78
CA PRO A 254 37.76 5.75 55.71
C PRO A 254 37.18 6.75 54.70
N ALA A 255 37.38 6.48 53.41
CA ALA A 255 36.62 7.13 52.36
C ALA A 255 35.13 7.12 52.76
N PRO A 256 34.34 8.16 52.44
CA PRO A 256 32.92 8.13 52.72
C PRO A 256 32.35 6.87 52.06
N GLN A 257 31.96 5.90 52.90
CA GLN A 257 31.11 4.83 52.44
C GLN A 257 29.83 5.52 52.00
N VAL A 258 29.56 5.41 50.71
CA VAL A 258 28.24 5.72 50.14
C VAL A 258 27.30 4.75 50.84
N GLU A 259 26.59 5.29 51.82
CA GLU A 259 25.46 4.68 52.50
C GLU A 259 24.49 4.18 51.42
N ASP A 260 24.07 2.92 51.55
CA ASP A 260 23.00 2.33 50.76
C ASP A 260 21.83 3.30 50.72
N ALA A 261 21.58 3.84 49.52
CA ALA A 261 20.35 4.52 49.22
C ALA A 261 19.20 3.52 49.38
N PRO A 262 18.05 3.91 49.97
CA PRO A 262 16.86 3.07 49.98
C PRO A 262 16.49 2.69 48.54
N PRO A 263 15.98 1.48 48.29
CA PRO A 263 15.60 1.07 46.94
C PRO A 263 14.55 2.04 46.40
N THR A 264 14.92 2.72 45.33
CA THR A 264 14.01 3.51 44.49
C THR A 264 12.86 2.60 44.06
N PRO A 265 11.59 3.06 44.13
CA PRO A 265 10.48 2.30 43.55
C PRO A 265 10.75 2.07 42.06
N THR A 266 10.50 0.85 41.63
CA THR A 266 10.42 0.38 40.24
C THR A 266 9.86 1.45 39.31
N PRO A 267 10.51 1.74 38.15
CA PRO A 267 9.85 2.50 37.11
C PRO A 267 8.67 1.68 36.59
N THR A 268 7.47 2.18 36.85
CA THR A 268 6.26 1.81 36.12
C THR A 268 6.57 1.92 34.64
N VAL A 269 6.41 0.80 33.93
CA VAL A 269 6.38 0.76 32.46
C VAL A 269 5.34 1.77 32.01
N ALA A 270 5.81 2.90 31.50
CA ALA A 270 4.97 3.81 30.75
C ALA A 270 4.53 3.08 29.48
N GLU A 271 3.23 2.86 29.34
CA GLU A 271 2.60 2.53 28.07
C GLU A 271 3.08 3.53 27.00
N PRO A 272 3.35 3.06 25.77
CA PRO A 272 3.66 3.96 24.67
C PRO A 272 2.45 4.87 24.41
N PRO A 273 2.63 6.18 24.18
CA PRO A 273 1.53 7.02 23.74
C PRO A 273 1.05 6.51 22.39
N VAL A 274 -0.21 6.08 22.34
CA VAL A 274 -0.95 5.82 21.12
C VAL A 274 -1.03 7.16 20.37
N SER A 275 -0.25 7.31 19.30
CA SER A 275 -0.43 8.37 18.34
C SER A 275 -1.81 8.24 17.70
N PRO A 276 -2.72 9.24 17.77
CA PRO A 276 -3.80 9.34 16.83
C PRO A 276 -3.25 9.81 15.46
N PRO A 277 -3.84 9.33 14.34
CA PRO A 277 -3.29 9.52 13.01
C PRO A 277 -3.38 10.97 12.55
N ALA A 278 -2.42 11.34 11.71
CA ALA A 278 -2.39 12.56 10.92
C ALA A 278 -3.71 12.74 10.16
N ALA A 279 -4.47 13.76 10.55
CA ALA A 279 -5.49 14.36 9.70
C ALA A 279 -4.83 15.47 8.87
N THR A 280 -4.42 15.10 7.67
CA THR A 280 -4.39 16.01 6.52
C THR A 280 -5.81 16.49 6.27
N GLU A 281 -6.10 17.77 6.53
CA GLU A 281 -7.19 18.47 5.83
C GLU A 281 -7.01 19.99 5.90
N ALA A 282 -6.83 20.55 4.70
CA ALA A 282 -7.26 21.88 4.26
C ALA A 282 -6.79 23.12 5.05
N ALA A 283 -5.65 23.64 4.60
CA ALA A 283 -5.44 25.09 4.54
C ALA A 283 -6.50 25.73 3.63
N ALA A 284 -7.31 26.61 4.20
CA ALA A 284 -8.14 27.56 3.47
C ALA A 284 -7.98 28.92 4.17
N GLU A 285 -6.81 29.54 4.00
CA GLU A 285 -6.66 30.98 4.15
C GLU A 285 -6.73 31.59 2.76
N ALA A 286 -7.79 32.39 2.58
CA ALA A 286 -7.99 33.25 1.45
C ALA A 286 -7.29 34.59 1.73
N GLU A 287 -6.24 34.88 0.97
CA GLU A 287 -5.75 36.22 0.63
C GLU A 287 -5.23 36.08 -0.81
N GLU A 288 -5.92 36.62 -1.82
CA GLU A 288 -5.86 38.00 -2.32
C GLU A 288 -4.49 38.38 -2.90
N SER A 289 -4.52 38.93 -4.13
CA SER A 289 -3.40 39.33 -5.03
C SER A 289 -2.76 38.17 -5.80
N ASP A 290 -2.47 38.21 -7.10
CA ASP A 290 -2.34 39.31 -8.06
C ASP A 290 -2.38 38.71 -9.48
N SER A 291 -3.04 39.40 -10.42
CA SER A 291 -2.93 39.11 -11.86
C SER A 291 -1.57 39.59 -12.35
N PRO A 292 -0.88 38.87 -13.27
CA PRO A 292 -0.85 39.37 -14.64
C PRO A 292 -0.68 38.31 -15.75
N ASP A 293 -0.91 38.80 -16.97
CA ASP A 293 -0.36 38.32 -18.25
C ASP A 293 -1.05 37.17 -18.99
N ASP A 294 -2.16 37.55 -19.63
CA ASP A 294 -2.53 37.01 -20.94
C ASP A 294 -1.66 37.66 -22.04
N ARG A 295 -0.60 36.94 -22.42
CA ARG A 295 0.10 37.13 -23.70
C ARG A 295 0.56 35.79 -24.24
N SER A 296 0.16 35.51 -25.47
CA SER A 296 0.79 34.63 -26.47
C SER A 296 0.19 33.23 -26.62
N ALA A 297 -0.72 33.07 -27.59
CA ALA A 297 -0.54 32.21 -28.78
C ALA A 297 -1.75 32.34 -29.72
#